data_AF-A0A1B6C6I9-F1
#
_entry.id   AF-A0A1B6C6I9-F1
#
_cell.length_a   1.000
_cell.length_b   1.000
_cell.length_c   1.000
_cell.angle_alpha   90.00
_cell.angle_beta   90.00
_cell.angle_gamma   90.00
#
_symmetry.space_group_name_H-M   'P 1'
#
loop_
_entity.id
_entity.type
_entity.pdbx_description
1 polymer ?
#
loop_
_entity_poly.entity_id
_entity_poly.type
_entity_poly.pdbx_seq_one_letter_code
_entity_poly.pdbx_strand_id
1 'polypeptide(L)'
;MYQTVGHQGVELYAEAMGLPLFRQPTQGIALHNEKVYTPTPEDEVEDLYQLLVKVKEEVDIEAVAVGAVLSDYQRIRVENVCSRLGLVALAYLWRRDQGELLQDMIDCNIDAIIIKVATLGLDPYKHLGLKISEIQPHLIKMR
;
A
#
# COMPACT_ATOMS: atom_id res chain seq x y z
N MET A 1 -0.64 -4.61 8.52
CA MET A 1 0.00 -4.36 7.22
C MET A 1 -0.74 -3.38 6.32
N TYR A 2 -2.07 -3.38 6.32
CA TYR A 2 -2.92 -2.71 5.32
C TYR A 2 -3.45 -1.33 5.76
N GLN A 3 -3.70 -0.45 4.78
CA GLN A 3 -4.41 0.81 4.99
C GLN A 3 -5.92 0.53 5.16
N THR A 4 -6.48 0.87 6.33
CA THR A 4 -7.91 0.70 6.61
C THR A 4 -8.72 1.96 6.33
N VAL A 5 -8.15 3.16 6.57
CA VAL A 5 -8.88 4.41 6.33
C VAL A 5 -8.96 4.67 4.82
N GLY A 6 -10.18 4.89 4.33
CA GLY A 6 -10.46 5.12 2.90
C GLY A 6 -10.57 3.84 2.06
N HIS A 7 -10.44 2.65 2.65
CA HIS A 7 -10.43 1.38 1.89
C HIS A 7 -11.75 1.08 1.14
N GLN A 8 -12.85 1.72 1.53
CA GLN A 8 -14.13 1.61 0.83
C GLN A 8 -14.07 2.25 -0.57
N GLY A 9 -13.22 3.28 -0.76
CA GLY A 9 -13.06 3.94 -2.06
C GLY A 9 -12.31 3.12 -3.11
N VAL A 10 -11.70 1.98 -2.74
CA VAL A 10 -10.96 1.13 -3.69
C VAL A 10 -11.86 0.58 -4.80
N GLU A 11 -13.14 0.35 -4.50
CA GLU A 11 -14.13 -0.09 -5.48
C GLU A 11 -14.34 0.94 -6.59
N LEU A 12 -14.33 2.23 -6.23
CA LEU A 12 -14.45 3.33 -7.20
C LEU A 12 -13.23 3.41 -8.12
N TYR A 13 -12.03 3.07 -7.63
CA TYR A 13 -10.84 3.00 -8.51
C TYR A 13 -10.96 1.87 -9.53
N ALA A 14 -11.41 0.69 -9.10
CA ALA A 14 -11.60 -0.43 -10.02
C ALA A 14 -12.63 -0.12 -11.10
N GLU A 15 -13.77 0.49 -10.72
CA GLU A 15 -14.79 0.96 -11.64
C GLU A 15 -14.22 1.99 -12.62
N ALA A 16 -13.54 3.02 -12.12
CA ALA A 16 -12.96 4.09 -12.95
C ALA A 16 -11.88 3.57 -13.92
N MET A 17 -11.13 2.54 -13.53
CA MET A 17 -10.09 1.92 -14.37
C MET A 17 -10.61 0.81 -15.28
N GLY A 18 -11.85 0.34 -15.07
CA GLY A 18 -12.39 -0.81 -15.79
C GLY A 18 -11.63 -2.11 -15.53
N LEU A 19 -11.08 -2.28 -14.32
CA LEU A 19 -10.27 -3.45 -13.94
C LEU A 19 -11.02 -4.34 -12.93
N PRO A 20 -10.80 -5.66 -12.96
CA PRO A 20 -11.38 -6.56 -11.96
C PRO A 20 -10.86 -6.25 -10.56
N LEU A 21 -11.74 -6.37 -9.56
CA LEU A 21 -11.42 -6.13 -8.16
C LEU A 21 -11.60 -7.39 -7.33
N PHE A 22 -10.50 -7.83 -6.73
CA PHE A 22 -10.47 -8.94 -5.79
C PHE A 22 -10.37 -8.43 -4.37
N ARG A 23 -11.28 -8.87 -3.50
CA ARG A 23 -11.30 -8.48 -2.07
C ARG A 23 -11.55 -9.70 -1.21
N GLN A 24 -10.89 -9.73 -0.06
CA GLN A 24 -11.14 -10.69 0.99
C GLN A 24 -11.00 -9.99 2.34
N PRO A 25 -11.91 -10.25 3.31
CA PRO A 25 -11.70 -9.82 4.69
C PRO A 25 -10.44 -10.48 5.28
N THR A 26 -9.61 -9.69 5.93
CA THR A 26 -8.47 -10.20 6.71
C THR A 26 -9.01 -10.76 8.04
N GLN A 27 -8.67 -12.01 8.36
CA GLN A 27 -8.97 -12.64 9.65
C GLN A 27 -7.73 -12.74 10.52
N GLY A 28 -6.55 -12.88 9.90
CA GLY A 28 -5.28 -12.96 10.58
C GLY A 28 -4.89 -11.64 11.25
N ILE A 29 -4.08 -11.76 12.30
CA ILE A 29 -3.52 -10.62 13.03
C ILE A 29 -2.02 -10.52 12.77
N ALA A 30 -1.40 -9.39 13.08
CA ALA A 30 0.05 -9.22 12.92
C ALA A 30 0.79 -9.98 14.03
N LEU A 31 1.07 -11.27 13.83
CA LEU A 31 1.75 -12.14 14.78
C LEU A 31 3.27 -12.05 14.61
N HIS A 32 3.74 -12.02 13.38
CA HIS A 32 5.17 -12.08 13.08
C HIS A 32 5.73 -10.73 12.65
N ASN A 33 6.45 -10.06 13.56
CA ASN A 33 7.01 -8.72 13.35
C ASN A 33 8.51 -8.69 13.02
N GLU A 34 9.13 -9.86 12.81
CA GLU A 34 10.56 -9.93 12.54
C GLU A 34 10.90 -9.52 11.10
N LYS A 35 12.21 -9.36 10.85
CA LYS A 35 12.76 -8.98 9.55
C LYS A 35 12.53 -10.05 8.49
N VAL A 36 12.55 -11.32 8.85
CA VAL A 36 12.27 -12.43 7.94
C VAL A 36 10.88 -12.93 8.26
N TYR A 37 10.02 -13.05 7.26
CA TYR A 37 8.71 -13.64 7.46
C TYR A 37 8.77 -15.16 7.26
N THR A 38 8.28 -15.91 8.25
CA THR A 38 8.03 -17.35 8.12
C THR A 38 6.52 -17.56 8.07
N PRO A 39 5.98 -18.39 7.15
CA PRO A 39 4.55 -18.67 7.08
C PRO A 39 4.02 -19.07 8.45
N THR A 40 3.12 -18.24 8.98
CA THR A 40 2.61 -18.36 10.34
C THR A 40 1.10 -18.48 10.26
N PRO A 41 0.49 -19.59 10.70
CA PRO A 41 -0.96 -19.73 10.75
C PRO A 41 -1.59 -18.55 11.51
N GLU A 42 -2.75 -18.09 11.05
CA GLU A 42 -3.49 -16.95 11.64
C GLU A 42 -2.79 -15.58 11.53
N ASP A 43 -1.69 -15.49 10.78
CA ASP A 43 -1.05 -14.19 10.50
C ASP A 43 -1.70 -13.50 9.29
N GLU A 44 -1.80 -12.16 9.35
CA GLU A 44 -2.40 -11.30 8.31
C GLU A 44 -1.79 -11.47 6.91
N VAL A 45 -0.57 -12.03 6.81
CA VAL A 45 0.12 -12.29 5.54
C VAL A 45 -0.43 -13.52 4.84
N GLU A 46 -0.93 -14.53 5.57
CA GLU A 46 -1.53 -15.72 4.95
C GLU A 46 -2.86 -15.39 4.28
N ASP A 47 -3.59 -14.38 4.76
CA ASP A 47 -4.79 -13.89 4.09
C ASP A 47 -4.48 -13.32 2.69
N LEU A 48 -3.36 -12.60 2.55
CA LEU A 48 -2.88 -12.12 1.25
C LEU A 48 -2.50 -13.29 0.33
N TYR A 49 -1.82 -14.31 0.89
CA TYR A 49 -1.49 -15.52 0.14
C TYR A 49 -2.76 -16.18 -0.43
N GLN A 50 -3.78 -16.39 0.41
CA GLN A 50 -5.05 -17.01 -0.03
C GLN A 50 -5.78 -16.16 -1.07
N LEU A 51 -5.75 -14.83 -0.93
CA LEU A 51 -6.34 -13.94 -1.94
C LEU A 51 -5.62 -14.07 -3.29
N LEU A 52 -4.27 -14.04 -3.29
CA LEU A 52 -3.50 -14.13 -4.54
C LEU A 52 -3.59 -15.52 -5.20
N VAL A 53 -3.80 -16.60 -4.45
CA VAL A 53 -4.14 -17.91 -5.03
C VAL A 53 -5.41 -17.81 -5.87
N LYS A 54 -6.48 -17.23 -5.33
CA LYS A 54 -7.74 -17.03 -6.06
C LYS A 54 -7.56 -16.14 -7.29
N VAL A 55 -6.78 -15.06 -7.17
CA VAL A 55 -6.49 -14.20 -8.33
C VAL A 55 -5.81 -14.98 -9.45
N LYS A 56 -4.83 -15.84 -9.13
CA LYS A 56 -4.14 -16.66 -10.15
C LYS A 56 -5.03 -17.70 -10.83
N GLU A 57 -6.10 -18.14 -10.17
CA GLU A 57 -7.08 -19.05 -10.76
C GLU A 57 -7.97 -18.34 -11.79
N GLU A 58 -8.21 -17.04 -11.61
CA GLU A 58 -9.08 -16.24 -12.46
C GLU A 58 -8.34 -15.40 -13.52
N VAL A 59 -7.07 -15.03 -13.24
CA VAL A 59 -6.26 -14.14 -14.08
C VAL A 59 -4.84 -14.66 -14.19
N ASP A 60 -4.32 -14.68 -15.42
CA ASP A 60 -2.92 -15.01 -15.67
C ASP A 60 -2.03 -13.82 -15.28
N ILE A 61 -1.27 -13.99 -14.19
CA ILE A 61 -0.38 -12.97 -13.64
C ILE A 61 1.00 -13.56 -13.36
N GLU A 62 2.03 -12.75 -13.63
CA GLU A 62 3.44 -13.12 -13.40
C GLU A 62 4.06 -12.32 -12.25
N ALA A 63 3.42 -11.20 -11.86
CA ALA A 63 3.98 -10.26 -10.89
C ALA A 63 2.90 -9.56 -10.05
N VAL A 64 3.32 -9.05 -8.89
CA VAL A 64 2.52 -8.22 -7.98
C VAL A 64 3.27 -6.93 -7.70
N ALA A 65 2.68 -5.79 -8.04
CA ALA A 65 3.22 -4.49 -7.66
C ALA A 65 2.76 -4.07 -6.26
N VAL A 66 3.69 -3.57 -5.45
CA VAL A 66 3.42 -3.13 -4.06
C VAL A 66 3.80 -1.66 -3.88
N GLY A 67 2.91 -0.89 -3.26
CA GLY A 67 3.11 0.52 -2.93
C GLY A 67 3.93 0.77 -1.65
N ALA A 68 4.84 -0.14 -1.28
CA ALA A 68 5.68 0.05 -0.10
C ALA A 68 6.74 1.13 -0.38
N VAL A 69 6.75 2.19 0.44
CA VAL A 69 7.69 3.31 0.27
C VAL A 69 8.94 3.13 1.13
N LEU A 70 8.85 3.25 2.46
CA LEU A 70 10.01 3.07 3.35
C LEU A 70 9.96 1.75 4.13
N SER A 71 8.80 1.09 4.18
CA SER A 71 8.56 -0.04 5.08
C SER A 71 9.16 -1.34 4.54
N ASP A 72 10.29 -1.77 5.13
CA ASP A 72 10.84 -3.10 4.91
C ASP A 72 9.86 -4.20 5.36
N TYR A 73 9.07 -3.94 6.41
CA TYR A 73 8.06 -4.87 6.90
C TYR A 73 7.07 -5.26 5.79
N GLN A 74 6.49 -4.25 5.12
CA GLN A 74 5.50 -4.47 4.06
C GLN A 74 6.12 -5.15 2.84
N ARG A 75 7.28 -4.67 2.38
CA ARG A 75 7.97 -5.23 1.20
C ARG A 75 8.25 -6.72 1.38
N ILE A 76 8.88 -7.10 2.49
CA ILE A 76 9.34 -8.48 2.73
C ILE A 76 8.17 -9.46 2.79
N ARG A 77 7.02 -9.03 3.34
CA ARG A 77 5.83 -9.90 3.46
C ARG A 77 5.18 -10.15 2.11
N VAL A 78 5.07 -9.13 1.27
CA VAL A 78 4.59 -9.31 -0.12
C VAL A 78 5.58 -10.16 -0.92
N GLU A 79 6.88 -9.92 -0.78
CA GLU A 79 7.93 -10.74 -1.43
C GLU A 79 7.84 -12.22 -1.02
N ASN A 80 7.62 -12.51 0.26
CA ASN A 80 7.47 -13.88 0.73
C ASN A 80 6.27 -14.59 0.07
N VAL A 81 5.12 -13.92 0.05
CA VAL A 81 3.91 -14.46 -0.60
C VAL A 81 4.15 -14.68 -2.09
N CYS A 82 4.72 -13.70 -2.79
CA CYS A 82 5.01 -13.80 -4.22
C CYS A 82 5.99 -14.94 -4.51
N SER A 83 7.07 -15.07 -3.74
CA SER A 83 8.04 -16.15 -3.88
C SER A 83 7.41 -17.53 -3.75
N ARG A 84 6.46 -17.71 -2.83
CA ARG A 84 5.74 -18.99 -2.63
C ARG A 84 4.79 -19.31 -3.78
N LEU A 85 4.24 -18.29 -4.43
CA LEU A 85 3.32 -18.41 -5.56
C LEU A 85 4.02 -18.42 -6.93
N GLY A 86 5.35 -18.31 -6.96
CA GLY A 86 6.11 -18.17 -8.21
C GLY A 86 5.84 -16.85 -8.95
N LEU A 87 5.50 -15.79 -8.21
CA LEU A 87 5.28 -14.44 -8.73
C LEU A 87 6.48 -13.54 -8.44
N VAL A 88 6.69 -12.53 -9.29
CA VAL A 88 7.69 -11.48 -9.06
C VAL A 88 7.07 -10.34 -8.23
N ALA A 89 7.68 -9.98 -7.11
CA ALA A 89 7.27 -8.79 -6.36
C ALA A 89 7.96 -7.53 -6.93
N LEU A 90 7.15 -6.52 -7.29
CA LEU A 90 7.62 -5.26 -7.86
C LEU A 90 7.41 -4.12 -6.87
N ALA A 91 8.49 -3.71 -6.18
CA ALA A 91 8.46 -2.66 -5.17
C ALA A 91 9.13 -1.36 -5.66
N TYR A 92 8.62 -0.79 -6.77
CA TYR A 92 9.25 0.35 -7.47
C TYR A 92 9.44 1.61 -6.61
N LEU A 93 8.60 1.80 -5.59
CA LEU A 93 8.63 2.97 -4.72
C LEU A 93 9.55 2.77 -3.50
N TRP A 94 10.05 1.55 -3.29
CA TRP A 94 10.77 1.21 -2.08
C TRP A 94 12.12 1.93 -2.02
N ARG A 95 12.34 2.65 -0.91
CA ARG A 95 13.54 3.47 -0.63
C ARG A 95 13.83 4.55 -1.66
N ARG A 96 12.85 4.94 -2.49
CA ARG A 96 12.95 6.21 -3.25
C ARG A 96 12.99 7.38 -2.27
N ASP A 97 13.64 8.48 -2.68
CA ASP A 97 13.58 9.73 -1.92
C ASP A 97 12.13 10.20 -1.82
N GLN A 98 11.65 10.43 -0.60
CA GLN A 98 10.25 10.76 -0.35
C GLN A 98 9.88 12.17 -0.83
N GLY A 99 10.85 13.09 -0.88
CA GLY A 99 10.64 14.43 -1.44
C GLY A 99 10.48 14.38 -2.94
N GLU A 100 11.34 13.63 -3.63
CA GLU A 100 11.21 13.36 -5.07
C GLU A 100 9.89 12.65 -5.38
N LEU A 101 9.54 11.59 -4.63
CA LEU A 101 8.29 10.88 -4.84
C LEU A 101 7.06 11.79 -4.67
N LEU A 102 7.08 12.67 -3.64
CA LEU A 102 6.01 13.64 -3.42
C LEU A 102 5.91 14.63 -4.59
N GLN A 103 7.04 15.08 -5.13
CA GLN A 103 7.08 15.96 -6.29
C GLN A 103 6.57 15.25 -7.55
N ASP A 104 7.01 14.01 -7.80
CA ASP A 104 6.56 13.20 -8.93
C ASP A 104 5.03 13.04 -8.94
N MET A 105 4.40 12.82 -7.78
CA MET A 105 2.94 12.75 -7.67
C MET A 105 2.25 14.04 -8.12
N ILE A 106 2.81 15.20 -7.77
CA ILE A 106 2.31 16.51 -8.18
C ILE A 106 2.50 16.72 -9.68
N ASP A 107 3.68 16.41 -10.19
CA ASP A 107 4.04 16.59 -11.60
C ASP A 107 3.23 15.66 -12.52
N CYS A 108 2.82 14.49 -12.00
CA CYS A 108 1.91 13.56 -12.68
C CYS A 108 0.43 14.00 -12.60
N ASN A 109 0.14 15.16 -12.01
CA ASN A 109 -1.22 15.70 -11.80
C ASN A 109 -2.14 14.74 -11.01
N ILE A 110 -1.58 13.99 -10.05
CA ILE A 110 -2.40 13.14 -9.17
C ILE A 110 -3.17 14.03 -8.19
N ASP A 111 -4.50 14.03 -8.27
CA ASP A 111 -5.37 14.74 -7.32
C ASP A 111 -5.59 13.94 -6.03
N ALA A 112 -4.53 13.85 -5.22
CA ALA A 112 -4.55 13.11 -3.96
C ALA A 112 -4.94 14.00 -2.77
N ILE A 113 -5.90 13.55 -1.96
CA ILE A 113 -6.44 14.29 -0.82
C ILE A 113 -6.03 13.62 0.50
N ILE A 114 -5.62 14.42 1.49
CA ILE A 114 -5.27 13.92 2.82
C ILE A 114 -6.52 13.55 3.61
N ILE A 115 -6.68 12.26 3.92
CA ILE A 115 -7.84 11.73 4.66
C ILE A 115 -7.52 11.31 6.11
N LYS A 116 -6.24 11.28 6.49
CA LYS A 116 -5.79 10.97 7.85
C LYS A 116 -4.43 11.59 8.11
N VAL A 117 -4.22 12.09 9.33
CA VAL A 117 -2.91 12.52 9.84
C VAL A 117 -2.66 11.87 11.21
N ALA A 118 -1.40 11.51 11.49
CA ALA A 118 -1.03 10.80 12.72
C ALA A 118 0.46 11.03 13.09
N THR A 119 0.94 12.28 12.96
CA THR A 119 2.30 12.66 13.34
C THR A 119 2.31 14.06 13.93
N LEU A 120 3.31 14.34 14.77
CA LEU A 120 3.54 15.69 15.29
C LEU A 120 3.83 16.65 14.14
N GLY A 121 3.31 17.86 14.24
CA GLY A 121 3.42 18.87 13.17
C GLY A 121 2.28 18.82 12.15
N LEU A 122 1.43 17.79 12.15
CA LEU A 122 0.18 17.78 11.38
C LEU A 122 -1.03 18.00 12.30
N ASP A 123 -1.77 19.08 12.03
CA ASP A 123 -3.04 19.40 12.68
C ASP A 123 -4.23 18.91 11.82
N PRO A 124 -5.08 17.99 12.32
CA PRO A 124 -6.24 17.50 11.58
C PRO A 124 -7.18 18.61 11.10
N TYR A 125 -7.37 19.68 11.87
CA TYR A 125 -8.29 20.77 11.52
C TYR A 125 -7.76 21.66 10.40
N LYS A 126 -6.45 21.62 10.15
CA LYS A 126 -5.79 22.43 9.11
C LYS A 126 -5.45 21.64 7.86
N HIS A 127 -5.17 20.34 8.03
CA HIS A 127 -4.52 19.55 6.98
C HIS A 127 -5.41 18.47 6.35
N LEU A 128 -6.47 18.01 7.03
CA LEU A 128 -7.40 17.08 6.40
C LEU A 128 -8.17 17.77 5.27
N GLY A 129 -8.38 17.07 4.16
CA GLY A 129 -9.06 17.58 2.98
C GLY A 129 -8.17 18.41 2.04
N LEU A 130 -6.95 18.79 2.45
CA LEU A 130 -6.00 19.41 1.54
C LEU A 130 -5.51 18.41 0.49
N LYS A 131 -5.23 18.93 -0.71
CA LYS A 131 -4.53 18.20 -1.76
C LYS A 131 -3.06 18.06 -1.40
N ILE A 132 -2.42 17.02 -1.93
CA ILE A 132 -0.97 16.81 -1.78
C ILE A 132 -0.18 18.03 -2.28
N SER A 133 -0.58 18.63 -3.40
CA SER A 133 0.06 19.84 -3.95
C SER A 133 -0.03 21.05 -3.02
N GLU A 134 -1.10 21.16 -2.23
CA GLU A 134 -1.32 22.27 -1.31
C GLU A 134 -0.52 22.11 -0.01
N ILE A 135 -0.41 20.88 0.51
CA ILE A 135 0.30 20.60 1.76
C ILE A 135 1.81 20.38 1.57
N GLN A 136 2.28 20.12 0.34
CA GLN A 136 3.68 19.80 0.04
C GLN A 136 4.71 20.77 0.64
N PRO A 137 4.53 22.11 0.61
CA PRO A 137 5.49 23.04 1.23
C PRO A 137 5.60 22.87 2.74
N HIS A 138 4.53 22.42 3.41
CA HIS A 138 4.54 22.11 4.84
C HIS A 138 5.27 20.80 5.10
N LEU A 139 5.00 19.76 4.31
CA LEU A 139 5.64 18.44 4.46
C LEU A 139 7.16 18.50 4.25
N ILE A 140 7.63 19.28 3.27
CA ILE A 140 9.07 19.43 3.01
C ILE A 140 9.79 20.07 4.21
N LYS A 141 9.16 21.03 4.90
CA LYS A 141 9.73 21.69 6.08
C LYS A 141 9.76 20.80 7.32
N MET A 142 9.00 19.72 7.33
CA MET A 142 8.96 18.76 8.44
C MET A 142 10.09 17.72 8.39
N ARG A 143 10.83 17.65 7.27
CA ARG A 143 11.97 16.75 7.08
C ARG A 143 13.21 17.25 7.81
#